data_AF-A0A0W8FFH4-F1
#
_entry.id   AF-A0A0W8FFH4-F1
#
_cell.length_a   1.000
_cell.length_b   1.000
_cell.length_c   1.000
_cell.angle_alpha   90.00
_cell.angle_beta   90.00
_cell.angle_gamma   90.00
#
_symmetry.space_group_name_H-M   'P 1'
#
loop_
_entity.id
_entity.type
_entity.pdbx_description
1 polymer ?
#
loop_
_entity_poly.entity_id
_entity_poly.type
_entity_poly.pdbx_seq_one_letter_code
_entity_poly.pdbx_strand_id
1 'polypeptide(L)'
;MRDDPAAHSFRGKTKRNSAMFGPAGHAYIYRIYGLHTCVNVVTGPEGMGEAVLIRALEPVFGIDLMQERRGTADPASLCSGPGKLAQALGITMDLNNTSLVDGPLQVWSQDSLPGYRPGEIVQTTRIGITKAADLPLRFYLKGNGFVSRR
;
A
#
# COMPACT_ATOMS: atom_id res chain seq x y z
N MET A 1 14.27 5.90 3.26
CA MET A 1 15.33 6.53 2.45
C MET A 1 14.98 8.00 2.25
N ARG A 2 15.65 8.89 2.98
CA ARG A 2 15.41 10.35 2.95
C ARG A 2 15.62 10.98 1.57
N ASP A 3 16.48 10.38 0.75
CA ASP A 3 16.92 10.94 -0.53
C ASP A 3 16.30 10.25 -1.76
N ASP A 4 15.17 9.55 -1.60
CA ASP A 4 14.49 8.88 -2.72
C ASP A 4 13.70 9.88 -3.57
N PRO A 5 14.14 10.22 -4.80
CA PRO A 5 13.50 11.25 -5.62
C PRO A 5 12.12 10.85 -6.16
N ALA A 6 11.71 9.59 -5.99
CA ALA A 6 10.37 9.11 -6.30
C ALA A 6 9.38 9.28 -5.13
N ALA A 7 9.88 9.48 -3.90
CA ALA A 7 9.03 9.62 -2.72
C ALA A 7 8.36 10.99 -2.66
N HIS A 8 7.12 11.03 -2.16
CA HIS A 8 6.41 12.30 -1.96
C HIS A 8 7.09 13.19 -0.90
N SER A 9 7.91 12.62 -0.02
CA SER A 9 8.67 13.31 1.02
C SER A 9 9.99 13.93 0.53
N PHE A 10 10.43 13.64 -0.70
CA PHE A 10 11.74 14.06 -1.22
C PHE A 10 11.99 15.58 -1.14
N ARG A 11 10.95 16.39 -1.37
CA ARG A 11 11.02 17.87 -1.29
C ARG A 11 10.62 18.42 0.09
N GLY A 12 10.54 17.55 1.09
CA GLY A 12 10.08 17.90 2.43
C GLY A 12 8.58 17.83 2.64
N LYS A 13 8.15 18.27 3.82
CA LYS A 13 6.77 18.22 4.29
C LYS A 13 5.90 19.26 3.59
N THR A 14 4.71 18.84 3.20
CA THR A 14 3.63 19.64 2.61
C THR A 14 2.31 19.28 3.28
N LYS A 15 1.24 20.04 3.04
CA LYS A 15 -0.10 19.69 3.53
C LYS A 15 -0.58 18.32 3.02
N ARG A 16 -0.19 17.92 1.81
CA ARG A 16 -0.66 16.67 1.16
C ARG A 16 0.04 15.43 1.70
N ASN A 17 1.33 15.51 2.04
CA ASN A 17 2.11 14.38 2.51
C ASN A 17 2.36 14.41 4.03
N SER A 18 1.71 15.32 4.76
CA SER A 18 1.97 15.56 6.18
C SER A 18 1.85 14.29 7.04
N ALA A 19 0.92 13.40 6.71
CA ALA A 19 0.74 12.12 7.38
C ALA A 19 1.99 11.22 7.28
N MET A 20 2.77 11.28 6.19
CA MET A 20 4.03 10.52 6.08
C MET A 20 5.07 10.92 7.14
N PHE A 21 4.95 12.13 7.69
CA PHE A 21 5.86 12.68 8.69
C PHE A 21 5.33 12.49 10.12
N GLY A 22 4.19 11.81 10.28
CA GLY A 22 3.61 11.46 11.58
C GLY A 22 4.18 10.16 12.15
N PRO A 23 3.48 9.55 13.14
CA PRO A 23 3.94 8.34 13.80
C PRO A 23 4.02 7.14 12.85
N ALA A 24 4.98 6.25 13.11
CA ALA A 24 5.02 4.94 12.45
C ALA A 24 3.75 4.14 12.76
N GLY A 25 3.31 3.32 11.82
CA GLY A 25 2.06 2.58 11.92
C GLY A 25 0.81 3.41 11.60
N HIS A 26 0.93 4.65 11.11
CA HIS A 26 -0.23 5.40 10.61
C HIS A 26 -0.43 5.19 9.10
N ALA A 27 -1.68 5.34 8.65
CA ALA A 27 -2.03 5.31 7.24
C ALA A 27 -1.64 6.63 6.56
N TYR A 28 -0.85 6.56 5.49
CA TYR A 28 -0.71 7.65 4.53
C TYR A 28 -1.52 7.33 3.26
N ILE A 29 -2.61 8.05 3.07
CA ILE A 29 -3.56 7.86 1.97
C ILE A 29 -3.57 9.08 1.07
N TYR A 30 -3.51 8.86 -0.24
CA TYR A 30 -3.56 9.93 -1.22
C TYR A 30 -4.32 9.52 -2.49
N ARG A 31 -4.86 10.51 -3.21
CA ARG A 31 -5.41 10.30 -4.56
C ARG A 31 -4.33 10.44 -5.63
N ILE A 32 -4.28 9.48 -6.56
CA ILE A 32 -3.49 9.54 -7.79
C ILE A 32 -4.42 9.80 -8.97
N TYR A 33 -4.03 10.74 -9.84
CA TYR A 33 -4.80 11.20 -11.00
C TYR A 33 -6.25 11.63 -10.67
N GLY A 34 -6.50 12.12 -9.45
CA GLY A 34 -7.80 12.58 -8.98
C GLY A 34 -8.83 11.47 -8.70
N LEU A 35 -8.64 10.27 -9.24
CA LEU A 35 -9.62 9.18 -9.21
C LEU A 35 -9.29 8.08 -8.22
N HIS A 36 -8.05 7.60 -8.18
CA HIS A 36 -7.71 6.38 -7.45
C HIS A 36 -7.07 6.69 -6.10
N THR A 37 -7.53 6.02 -5.05
CA THR A 37 -6.92 6.09 -3.72
C THR A 37 -5.75 5.11 -3.63
N CYS A 38 -4.65 5.52 -3.03
CA CYS A 38 -3.51 4.66 -2.69
C CYS A 38 -3.27 4.73 -1.18
N VAL A 39 -2.95 3.59 -0.56
CA VAL A 39 -2.67 3.48 0.88
C VAL A 39 -1.23 3.07 1.11
N ASN A 40 -0.59 3.74 2.07
CA ASN A 40 0.76 3.48 2.49
C ASN A 40 0.77 3.34 4.01
N VAL A 41 1.74 2.58 4.53
CA VAL A 41 2.04 2.46 5.96
C VAL A 41 3.23 3.35 6.27
N VAL A 42 3.10 4.30 7.20
CA VAL A 42 4.24 5.07 7.69
C VAL A 42 5.14 4.16 8.51
N THR A 43 6.45 4.19 8.26
CA THR A 43 7.41 3.21 8.82
C THR A 43 8.62 3.84 9.49
N GLY A 44 8.99 5.06 9.13
CA GLY A 44 10.14 5.75 9.72
C GLY A 44 9.78 6.50 11.01
N PRO A 45 10.80 7.00 11.73
CA PRO A 45 10.60 7.94 12.84
C PRO A 45 9.80 9.16 12.42
N GLU A 46 9.12 9.79 13.38
CA GLU A 46 8.42 11.06 13.15
C GLU A 46 9.35 12.09 12.51
N GLY A 47 8.82 12.84 11.53
CA GLY A 47 9.58 13.83 10.79
C GLY A 47 10.44 13.30 9.63
N MET A 48 10.57 11.97 9.44
CA MET A 48 11.40 11.43 8.36
C MET A 48 10.67 11.27 7.02
N GLY A 49 9.35 11.09 7.02
CA GLY A 49 8.59 11.01 5.76
C GLY A 49 8.74 9.67 5.03
N GLU A 50 8.90 8.55 5.74
CA GLU A 50 9.13 7.23 5.16
C GLU A 50 7.88 6.34 5.24
N ALA A 51 7.47 5.76 4.12
CA ALA A 51 6.29 4.93 4.05
C ALA A 51 6.42 3.80 3.01
N VAL A 52 5.66 2.73 3.22
CA VAL A 52 5.56 1.58 2.32
C VAL A 52 4.20 1.58 1.64
N LEU A 53 4.17 1.64 0.31
CA LEU A 53 2.95 1.52 -0.47
C LEU A 53 2.46 0.07 -0.53
N ILE A 54 1.20 -0.17 -0.19
CA ILE A 54 0.56 -1.47 -0.41
C ILE A 54 0.11 -1.55 -1.87
N ARG A 55 0.65 -2.51 -2.62
CA ARG A 55 0.46 -2.58 -4.08
C ARG A 55 -0.53 -3.64 -4.54
N ALA A 56 -0.61 -4.75 -3.82
CA ALA A 56 -1.53 -5.83 -4.12
C ALA A 56 -1.86 -6.61 -2.85
N LEU A 57 -3.01 -7.27 -2.85
CA LEU A 57 -3.43 -8.21 -1.81
C LEU A 57 -3.99 -9.47 -2.48
N GLU A 58 -3.82 -10.61 -1.81
CA GLU A 58 -4.59 -11.82 -2.04
C GLU A 58 -5.85 -11.76 -1.17
N PRO A 59 -7.05 -11.63 -1.75
CA PRO A 59 -8.28 -11.61 -0.97
C PRO A 59 -8.56 -12.97 -0.33
N VAL A 60 -8.69 -13.00 1.00
CA VAL A 60 -8.99 -14.23 1.77
C VAL A 60 -10.33 -14.20 2.49
N PHE A 61 -10.88 -13.01 2.70
CA PHE A 61 -12.16 -12.79 3.39
C PHE A 61 -12.89 -11.57 2.83
N GLY A 62 -14.22 -11.56 2.90
CA GLY A 62 -15.05 -10.44 2.42
C GLY A 62 -15.06 -10.26 0.89
N ILE A 63 -14.85 -11.35 0.14
CA ILE A 63 -14.69 -11.31 -1.33
C ILE A 63 -15.95 -10.75 -2.03
N ASP A 64 -17.15 -11.14 -1.60
CA ASP A 64 -18.41 -10.67 -2.21
C ASP A 64 -18.55 -9.15 -2.14
N LEU A 65 -18.21 -8.56 -0.98
CA LEU A 65 -18.21 -7.10 -0.80
C LEU A 65 -17.14 -6.42 -1.66
N MET A 66 -15.97 -7.05 -1.83
CA MET A 66 -14.94 -6.55 -2.74
C MET A 66 -15.43 -6.59 -4.20
N GLN A 67 -16.10 -7.67 -4.61
CA GLN A 67 -16.65 -7.81 -5.96
C GLN A 67 -17.72 -6.75 -6.24
N GLU A 68 -18.64 -6.53 -5.30
CA GLU A 68 -19.65 -5.47 -5.37
C GLU A 68 -18.99 -4.10 -5.55
N ARG A 69 -18.05 -3.73 -4.67
CA ARG A 69 -17.34 -2.45 -4.74
C ARG A 69 -16.54 -2.27 -6.03
N ARG A 70 -16.02 -3.36 -6.60
CA ARG A 70 -15.19 -3.36 -7.81
C ARG A 70 -15.99 -3.51 -9.10
N GLY A 71 -17.24 -3.95 -9.04
CA GLY A 71 -18.07 -4.26 -10.21
C GLY A 71 -17.50 -5.39 -11.07
N THR A 72 -16.82 -6.36 -10.47
CA THR A 72 -16.23 -7.50 -11.19
C THR A 72 -16.24 -8.76 -10.34
N ALA A 73 -16.50 -9.91 -10.96
CA ALA A 73 -16.45 -11.21 -10.32
C ALA A 73 -15.04 -11.85 -10.36
N ASP A 74 -14.10 -11.33 -11.16
CA ASP A 74 -12.76 -11.91 -11.32
C ASP A 74 -11.91 -11.69 -10.05
N PRO A 75 -11.64 -12.74 -9.25
CA PRO A 75 -10.91 -12.63 -7.98
C PRO A 75 -9.48 -12.10 -8.17
N ALA A 76 -8.80 -12.49 -9.26
CA ALA A 76 -7.43 -12.06 -9.54
C ALA A 76 -7.32 -10.56 -9.84
N SER A 77 -8.43 -9.95 -10.26
CA SER A 77 -8.49 -8.52 -10.57
C SER A 77 -8.89 -7.64 -9.38
N LEU A 78 -9.40 -8.19 -8.28
CA LEU A 78 -9.96 -7.42 -7.17
C LEU A 78 -8.94 -6.50 -6.52
N CYS A 79 -7.78 -7.07 -6.15
CA CYS A 79 -6.76 -6.40 -5.36
C CYS A 79 -5.38 -6.36 -6.02
N SER A 80 -5.28 -6.59 -7.34
CA SER A 80 -3.99 -6.68 -8.06
C SER A 80 -3.34 -5.33 -8.44
N GLY A 81 -3.67 -4.27 -7.71
CA GLY A 81 -3.12 -2.93 -7.90
C GLY A 81 -3.52 -1.95 -6.78
N PRO A 82 -2.76 -0.87 -6.56
CA PRO A 82 -2.94 0.01 -5.40
C PRO A 82 -4.30 0.71 -5.38
N GLY A 83 -4.78 1.20 -6.54
CA GLY A 83 -6.12 1.76 -6.66
C GLY A 83 -7.23 0.71 -6.55
N LYS A 84 -6.97 -0.51 -7.04
CA LYS A 84 -7.94 -1.61 -7.05
C LYS A 84 -8.19 -2.12 -5.63
N LEU A 85 -7.13 -2.42 -4.88
CA LEU A 85 -7.25 -2.88 -3.50
C LEU A 85 -7.87 -1.80 -2.61
N ALA A 86 -7.56 -0.52 -2.82
CA ALA A 86 -8.17 0.55 -2.04
C ALA A 86 -9.69 0.60 -2.26
N GLN A 87 -10.16 0.47 -3.51
CA GLN A 87 -11.58 0.40 -3.82
C GLN A 87 -12.23 -0.87 -3.25
N ALA A 88 -11.60 -2.04 -3.41
CA ALA A 88 -12.10 -3.31 -2.91
C ALA A 88 -12.31 -3.27 -1.37
N LEU A 89 -11.33 -2.70 -0.65
CA LEU A 89 -11.40 -2.53 0.81
C LEU A 89 -12.26 -1.34 1.26
N GLY A 90 -12.74 -0.50 0.35
CA GLY A 90 -13.50 0.70 0.69
C GLY A 90 -12.67 1.77 1.38
N ILE A 91 -11.36 1.81 1.13
CA ILE A 91 -10.43 2.76 1.72
C ILE A 91 -10.65 4.14 1.07
N THR A 92 -11.04 5.12 1.88
CA THR A 92 -11.22 6.50 1.44
C THR A 92 -10.26 7.46 2.16
N MET A 93 -10.31 8.75 1.82
CA MET A 93 -9.40 9.77 2.35
C MET A 93 -9.66 10.10 3.83
N ASP A 94 -10.83 9.76 4.36
CA ASP A 94 -11.20 9.91 5.77
C ASP A 94 -10.32 9.07 6.71
N LEU A 95 -9.78 7.96 6.21
CA LEU A 95 -8.86 7.09 6.94
C LEU A 95 -7.42 7.62 6.96
N ASN A 96 -7.11 8.72 6.26
CA ASN A 96 -5.76 9.26 6.22
C ASN A 96 -5.31 9.73 7.61
N ASN A 97 -4.07 9.43 7.97
CA ASN A 97 -3.47 9.72 9.27
C ASN A 97 -4.10 8.97 10.47
N THR A 98 -4.92 7.94 10.22
CA THR A 98 -5.42 7.05 11.27
C THR A 98 -4.40 5.95 11.61
N SER A 99 -4.45 5.44 12.84
CA SER A 99 -3.60 4.33 13.29
C SER A 99 -3.96 3.04 12.55
N LEU A 100 -2.94 2.31 12.09
CA LEU A 100 -3.07 0.96 11.51
C LEU A 100 -2.89 -0.15 12.55
N VAL A 101 -2.74 0.21 13.83
CA VAL A 101 -2.61 -0.75 14.93
C VAL A 101 -3.98 -1.02 15.56
N ASP A 102 -4.70 0.04 15.89
CA ASP A 102 -5.97 0.02 16.65
C ASP A 102 -7.07 0.86 16.00
N GLY A 103 -6.82 1.43 14.82
CA GLY A 103 -7.79 2.22 14.08
C GLY A 103 -8.74 1.41 13.19
N PRO A 104 -9.53 2.10 12.34
CA PRO A 104 -10.56 1.49 11.49
C PRO A 104 -10.00 0.66 10.33
N LEU A 105 -8.76 0.93 9.89
CA LEU A 105 -8.00 0.08 8.97
C LEU A 105 -6.80 -0.44 9.75
N GLN A 106 -6.51 -1.73 9.67
CA GLN A 106 -5.45 -2.34 10.46
C GLN A 106 -4.49 -3.17 9.60
N VAL A 107 -3.23 -3.23 10.04
CA VAL A 107 -2.20 -4.11 9.47
C VAL A 107 -1.66 -4.97 10.61
N TRP A 108 -1.79 -6.28 10.45
CA TRP A 108 -1.35 -7.25 11.45
C TRP A 108 -0.07 -7.95 10.99
N SER A 109 0.79 -8.32 11.95
CA SER A 109 2.02 -9.03 11.65
C SER A 109 1.76 -10.50 11.36
N GLN A 110 2.76 -11.20 10.82
CA GLN A 110 2.69 -12.64 10.61
C GLN A 110 2.50 -13.42 11.91
N ASP A 111 2.94 -12.90 13.05
CA ASP A 111 2.67 -13.52 14.36
C ASP A 111 1.17 -13.56 14.66
N SER A 112 0.39 -12.69 14.01
CA SER A 112 -1.08 -12.71 14.04
C SER A 112 -1.70 -13.76 13.10
N LEU A 113 -0.91 -14.49 12.30
CA LEU A 113 -1.33 -15.57 11.41
C LEU A 113 -0.49 -16.85 11.62
N PRO A 114 -0.71 -17.58 12.74
CA PRO A 114 0.03 -18.81 13.03
C PRO A 114 -0.05 -19.82 11.88
N GLY A 115 1.10 -20.34 11.46
CA GLY A 115 1.19 -21.35 10.39
C GLY A 115 1.31 -20.79 8.97
N TYR A 116 1.11 -19.49 8.76
CA TYR A 116 1.42 -18.88 7.47
C TYR A 116 2.94 -18.81 7.26
N ARG A 117 3.41 -19.31 6.12
CA ARG A 117 4.82 -19.22 5.70
C ARG A 117 4.86 -18.42 4.40
N PRO A 118 5.37 -17.17 4.40
CA PRO A 118 5.51 -16.43 3.16
C PRO A 118 6.45 -17.18 2.22
N GLY A 119 6.10 -17.23 0.94
CA GLY A 119 6.98 -17.78 -0.09
C GLY A 119 8.22 -16.91 -0.33
N GLU A 120 8.98 -17.26 -1.37
CA GLU A 120 10.15 -16.48 -1.80
C GLU A 120 9.76 -15.04 -2.13
N ILE A 121 10.46 -14.06 -1.52
CA ILE A 121 10.27 -12.64 -1.82
C ILE A 121 11.15 -12.27 -3.01
N VAL A 122 10.53 -11.72 -4.05
CA VAL A 122 11.23 -11.09 -5.16
C VAL A 122 11.39 -9.61 -4.89
N GLN A 123 12.62 -9.12 -5.00
CA GLN A 123 12.97 -7.71 -4.97
C GLN A 123 13.22 -7.22 -6.41
N THR A 124 12.58 -6.12 -6.79
CA THR A 124 12.65 -5.58 -8.16
C THR A 124 12.36 -4.07 -8.19
N THR A 125 12.35 -3.49 -9.38
CA THR A 125 12.10 -2.06 -9.61
C THR A 125 10.66 -1.65 -9.35
N ARG A 126 10.44 -0.39 -8.99
CA ARG A 126 9.09 0.14 -8.73
C ARG A 126 8.35 0.45 -10.02
N ILE A 127 7.02 0.49 -9.94
CA ILE A 127 6.12 0.70 -11.09
C ILE A 127 5.51 2.08 -11.01
N GLY A 128 5.44 2.78 -12.14
CA GLY A 128 4.73 4.05 -12.27
C GLY A 128 5.52 5.24 -11.73
N ILE A 129 6.85 5.13 -11.67
CA ILE A 129 7.76 6.23 -11.30
C ILE A 129 8.76 6.48 -12.43
N THR A 130 9.20 7.72 -12.57
CA THR A 130 10.18 8.14 -13.58
C THR A 130 11.54 8.49 -12.99
N LYS A 131 11.61 8.71 -11.68
CA LYS A 131 12.85 9.01 -10.94
C LYS A 131 13.22 7.80 -10.09
N ALA A 132 14.51 7.52 -9.92
CA ALA A 132 15.00 6.35 -9.16
C ALA A 132 14.24 5.06 -9.54
N ALA A 133 13.95 4.91 -10.84
CA ALA A 133 13.16 3.81 -11.39
C ALA A 133 13.97 2.51 -11.47
N ASP A 134 15.30 2.63 -11.50
CA ASP A 134 16.28 1.56 -11.46
C ASP A 134 16.47 0.97 -10.05
N LEU A 135 16.08 1.69 -8.99
CA LEU A 135 16.25 1.21 -7.63
C LEU A 135 15.30 0.04 -7.32
N PRO A 136 15.82 -1.07 -6.73
CA PRO A 136 15.05 -2.28 -6.47
C PRO A 136 14.22 -2.17 -5.17
N LEU A 137 13.29 -1.22 -5.13
CA LEU A 137 12.49 -0.88 -3.95
C LEU A 137 11.03 -1.36 -4.05
N ARG A 138 10.79 -2.45 -4.80
CA ARG A 138 9.51 -3.16 -4.88
C ARG A 138 9.72 -4.60 -4.43
N PHE A 139 8.84 -5.08 -3.57
CA PHE A 139 8.86 -6.44 -3.03
C PHE A 139 7.53 -7.13 -3.32
N TYR A 140 7.56 -8.40 -3.70
CA TYR A 140 6.35 -9.22 -3.89
C TYR A 140 6.64 -10.71 -3.71
N LEU A 141 5.61 -11.53 -3.49
CA LEU A 141 5.74 -12.99 -3.37
C LEU A 141 5.86 -13.66 -4.75
N LYS A 142 6.92 -14.44 -4.96
CA LYS A 142 7.17 -15.19 -6.20
C LYS A 142 6.02 -16.14 -6.50
N GLY A 143 5.58 -16.17 -7.75
CA GLY A 143 4.52 -17.07 -8.21
C GLY A 143 3.09 -16.68 -7.78
N ASN A 144 2.91 -15.67 -6.93
CA ASN A 144 1.57 -15.28 -6.47
C ASN A 144 0.71 -14.72 -7.64
N GLY A 145 -0.49 -15.28 -7.82
CA GLY A 145 -1.42 -14.95 -8.91
C GLY A 145 -2.06 -13.56 -8.79
N PHE A 146 -2.05 -12.96 -7.61
CA PHE A 146 -2.66 -11.65 -7.34
C PHE A 146 -1.70 -10.47 -7.60
N VAL A 147 -0.45 -10.74 -8.00
CA VAL A 147 0.53 -9.73 -8.41
C VAL A 147 0.46 -9.53 -9.92
N SER A 148 -0.05 -8.38 -10.37
CA SER A 148 -0.29 -8.09 -11.81
C SER A 148 0.96 -7.85 -12.64
N ARG A 149 2.00 -7.23 -12.07
CA ARG A 149 3.27 -6.95 -12.74
C ARG A 149 4.40 -7.54 -11.91
N ARG A 150 4.98 -8.62 -12.45
CA ARG A 150 6.09 -9.37 -11.86
C ARG A 150 7.40 -8.75 -12.30
#